data_AF-A0A6A4NEV9-F1
#
_entry.id   AF-A0A6A4NEV9-F1
#
_cell.length_a   1.000
_cell.length_b   1.000
_cell.length_c   1.000
_cell.angle_alpha   90.00
_cell.angle_beta   90.00
_cell.angle_gamma   90.00
#
_symmetry.space_group_name_H-M   'P 1'
#
loop_
_entity.id
_entity.type
_entity.pdbx_description
1 polymer ?
#
loop_
_entity_poly.entity_id
_entity_poly.type
_entity_poly.pdbx_seq_one_letter_code
_entity_poly.pdbx_strand_id
1 'polypeptide(L)'
;MGKKRERSVNISGKPKHSLDVNRSNDSSKKESRSASTVRRLKMYKTRPVRDRKGKVLSHDLQSKELPSTRIQPDRRWFGNTRVVNQKELEFFREELQTRMSSNYNVILKQKKLPLSLLNDRQKQARVHLLDREPFTDAFVPKTKRKRPTLLAADYESLAQKADGSQEAFEQKYDASVSSEVNEGDGLEI
;
A
#
# COMPACT_ATOMS: atom_id res chain seq x y z
N MET A 1 41.16 -17.57 -17.64
CA MET A 1 40.08 -18.44 -18.13
C MET A 1 39.12 -17.62 -18.98
N GLY A 2 39.12 -17.84 -20.30
CA GLY A 2 38.35 -17.02 -21.24
C GLY A 2 36.85 -17.17 -21.03
N LYS A 3 36.13 -16.05 -20.84
CA LYS A 3 34.68 -16.00 -20.90
C LYS A 3 34.26 -16.56 -22.26
N LYS A 4 33.64 -17.75 -22.30
CA LYS A 4 32.98 -18.24 -23.52
C LYS A 4 31.87 -17.25 -23.84
N ARG A 5 32.13 -16.35 -24.79
CA ARG A 5 31.10 -15.49 -25.37
C ARG A 5 30.03 -16.44 -25.92
N GLU A 6 28.80 -16.29 -25.45
CA GLU A 6 27.67 -16.97 -26.04
C GLU A 6 27.69 -16.68 -27.55
N ARG A 7 27.56 -17.72 -28.38
CA ARG A 7 27.50 -17.55 -29.82
C ARG A 7 26.37 -16.58 -30.12
N SER A 8 26.67 -15.43 -30.71
CA SER A 8 25.66 -14.51 -31.22
C SER A 8 24.78 -15.31 -32.18
N VAL A 9 23.54 -15.57 -31.77
CA VAL A 9 22.57 -16.25 -32.62
C VAL A 9 22.37 -15.32 -33.81
N ASN A 10 22.77 -15.75 -35.00
CA ASN A 10 22.54 -14.99 -36.22
C ASN A 10 21.03 -14.73 -36.35
N ILE A 11 20.64 -13.46 -36.24
CA ILE A 11 19.24 -12.98 -36.29
C ILE A 11 18.73 -12.94 -37.74
N SER A 12 19.58 -13.21 -38.73
CA SER A 12 19.21 -13.24 -40.14
C SER A 12 18.93 -14.68 -40.62
N GLY A 13 17.66 -15.00 -40.85
CA GLY A 13 17.26 -16.26 -41.47
C GLY A 13 15.75 -16.45 -41.52
N LYS A 14 15.26 -17.21 -42.52
CA LYS A 14 13.85 -17.63 -42.57
C LYS A 14 13.54 -18.53 -41.36
N PRO A 15 12.37 -18.39 -40.71
CA PRO A 15 12.04 -19.16 -39.51
C PRO A 15 11.93 -20.65 -39.83
N LYS A 16 12.58 -21.51 -39.05
CA LYS A 16 12.69 -22.95 -39.34
C LYS A 16 11.59 -23.82 -38.71
N HIS A 17 11.01 -23.40 -37.58
CA HIS A 17 10.00 -24.18 -36.82
C HIS A 17 9.10 -23.27 -35.97
N SER A 18 7.93 -23.74 -35.51
CA SER A 18 6.86 -22.98 -34.80
C SER A 18 7.25 -22.17 -33.55
N LEU A 19 8.47 -22.38 -33.01
CA LEU A 19 9.02 -21.70 -31.82
C LEU A 19 10.32 -20.93 -32.10
N ASP A 20 10.65 -20.72 -33.37
CA ASP A 20 11.77 -19.88 -33.80
C ASP A 20 11.51 -18.39 -33.50
N VAL A 21 12.54 -17.71 -32.96
CA VAL A 21 12.52 -16.30 -32.55
C VAL A 21 12.75 -15.36 -33.74
N ASN A 22 13.29 -15.88 -34.86
CA ASN A 22 13.56 -15.14 -36.08
C ASN A 22 12.32 -14.96 -37.00
N ARG A 23 11.11 -15.11 -36.44
CA ARG A 23 9.86 -14.85 -37.17
C ARG A 23 9.60 -13.36 -37.36
N SER A 24 8.85 -13.01 -38.40
CA SER A 24 8.28 -11.67 -38.52
C SER A 24 7.16 -11.45 -37.48
N ASN A 25 6.95 -10.19 -37.11
CA ASN A 25 5.81 -9.77 -36.29
C ASN A 25 4.61 -9.33 -37.15
N ASP A 26 4.60 -9.71 -38.42
CA ASP A 26 3.58 -9.29 -39.36
C ASP A 26 2.23 -9.94 -39.00
N SER A 27 1.21 -9.12 -38.80
CA SER A 27 -0.15 -9.53 -38.44
C SER A 27 -0.93 -10.11 -39.63
N SER A 28 -0.40 -9.96 -40.84
CA SER A 28 -1.01 -10.47 -42.09
C SER A 28 -1.10 -12.00 -42.13
N LYS A 29 -0.16 -12.71 -41.47
CA LYS A 29 -0.10 -14.18 -41.44
C LYS A 29 -0.66 -14.75 -40.14
N LYS A 30 -1.98 -14.68 -39.98
CA LYS A 30 -2.74 -15.16 -38.80
C LYS A 30 -2.53 -16.64 -38.45
N GLU A 31 -2.11 -17.47 -39.41
CA GLU A 31 -1.88 -18.91 -39.25
C GLU A 31 -0.69 -19.25 -38.32
N SER A 32 0.24 -18.29 -38.11
CA SER A 32 1.50 -18.56 -37.41
C SER A 32 1.75 -17.61 -36.23
N ARG A 33 2.40 -18.12 -35.18
CA ARG A 33 2.78 -17.32 -34.01
C ARG A 33 3.74 -16.19 -34.42
N SER A 34 3.49 -14.96 -33.99
CA SER A 34 4.43 -13.84 -34.13
C SER A 34 5.72 -14.06 -33.33
N ALA A 35 6.81 -13.37 -33.68
CA ALA A 35 8.05 -13.39 -32.89
C ALA A 35 7.84 -12.93 -31.43
N SER A 36 6.99 -11.92 -31.20
CA SER A 36 6.61 -11.46 -29.85
C SER A 36 5.91 -12.55 -29.05
N THR A 37 5.01 -13.30 -29.69
CA THR A 37 4.32 -14.44 -29.07
C THR A 37 5.28 -15.57 -28.75
N VAL A 38 6.22 -15.89 -29.65
CA VAL A 38 7.25 -16.91 -29.39
C VAL A 38 8.13 -16.52 -28.20
N ARG A 39 8.59 -15.27 -28.10
CA ARG A 39 9.39 -14.80 -26.94
C ARG A 39 8.59 -14.90 -25.63
N ARG A 40 7.32 -14.49 -25.65
CA ARG A 40 6.41 -14.63 -24.49
C ARG A 40 6.23 -16.09 -24.08
N LEU A 41 6.04 -17.00 -25.04
CA LEU A 41 5.89 -18.43 -24.73
C LEU A 41 7.18 -19.05 -24.19
N LYS A 42 8.35 -18.61 -24.69
CA LYS A 42 9.64 -19.05 -24.15
C LYS A 42 9.84 -18.63 -22.70
N MET A 43 9.24 -17.53 -22.25
CA MET A 43 9.30 -17.09 -20.85
C MET A 43 8.77 -18.16 -19.89
N TYR A 44 7.74 -18.93 -20.25
CA TYR A 44 7.23 -20.00 -19.39
C TYR A 44 8.21 -21.18 -19.21
N LYS A 45 9.28 -21.26 -20.02
CA LYS A 45 10.31 -22.30 -19.94
C LYS A 45 11.51 -21.82 -19.12
N THR A 46 11.36 -21.70 -17.80
CA THR A 46 12.38 -21.13 -16.89
C THR A 46 13.37 -22.13 -16.30
N ARG A 47 13.50 -23.35 -16.87
CA ARG A 47 14.34 -24.40 -16.27
C ARG A 47 15.84 -24.14 -16.46
N PRO A 48 16.70 -24.43 -15.45
CA PRO A 48 18.15 -24.30 -15.62
C PRO A 48 18.67 -25.27 -16.67
N VAL A 49 19.52 -24.76 -17.57
CA VAL A 49 20.24 -25.59 -18.54
C VAL A 49 21.43 -26.22 -17.83
N ARG A 50 21.60 -27.54 -17.96
CA ARG A 50 22.65 -28.31 -17.30
C ARG A 50 23.51 -29.05 -18.32
N ASP A 51 24.77 -29.26 -17.96
CA ASP A 51 25.67 -30.17 -18.67
C ASP A 51 25.33 -31.64 -18.32
N ARG A 52 25.88 -32.61 -19.07
CA ARG A 52 25.72 -34.06 -18.83
C ARG A 52 26.13 -34.47 -17.41
N LYS A 53 27.08 -33.75 -16.79
CA LYS A 53 27.53 -33.95 -15.40
C LYS A 53 26.60 -33.30 -14.35
N GLY A 54 25.49 -32.68 -14.76
CA GLY A 54 24.51 -32.04 -13.86
C GLY A 54 24.85 -30.61 -13.43
N LYS A 55 25.99 -30.06 -13.86
CA LYS A 55 26.40 -28.68 -13.55
C LYS A 55 25.53 -27.67 -14.31
N VAL A 56 25.00 -26.65 -13.62
CA VAL A 56 24.20 -25.57 -14.23
C VAL A 56 25.10 -24.70 -15.11
N LEU A 57 24.72 -24.57 -16.39
CA LEU A 57 25.38 -23.75 -17.40
C LEU A 57 24.78 -22.35 -17.44
N SER A 58 23.45 -22.27 -17.51
CA SER A 58 22.71 -21.01 -17.53
C SER A 58 21.37 -21.15 -16.81
N HIS A 59 20.94 -20.07 -16.19
CA HIS A 59 19.61 -19.93 -15.62
C HIS A 59 19.21 -18.47 -15.64
N ASP A 60 18.02 -18.20 -16.15
CA ASP A 60 17.52 -16.84 -16.30
C ASP A 60 17.32 -16.21 -14.92
N LEU A 61 17.77 -14.96 -14.75
CA LEU A 61 17.60 -14.15 -13.53
C LEU A 61 18.24 -14.71 -12.24
N GLN A 62 19.07 -15.77 -12.31
CA GLN A 62 19.81 -16.32 -11.16
C GLN A 62 21.33 -16.25 -11.39
N SER A 63 21.83 -15.07 -11.74
CA SER A 63 23.28 -14.84 -11.85
C SER A 63 23.92 -14.87 -10.46
N LYS A 64 25.04 -15.58 -10.32
CA LYS A 64 25.86 -15.59 -9.08
C LYS A 64 26.84 -14.43 -9.00
N GLU A 65 26.96 -13.65 -10.07
CA GLU A 65 27.83 -12.47 -10.12
C GLU A 65 27.26 -11.37 -9.23
N LEU A 66 28.07 -10.87 -8.30
CA LEU A 66 27.71 -9.75 -7.45
C LEU A 66 27.88 -8.45 -8.24
N PRO A 67 26.82 -7.67 -8.48
CA PRO A 67 26.96 -6.37 -9.13
C PRO A 67 27.62 -5.37 -8.17
N SER A 68 28.25 -4.32 -8.73
CA SER A 68 28.66 -3.17 -7.93
C SER A 68 27.43 -2.45 -7.39
N THR A 69 27.31 -2.34 -6.07
CA THR A 69 26.18 -1.70 -5.38
C THR A 69 26.43 -0.22 -5.04
N ARG A 70 27.61 0.30 -5.38
CA ARG A 70 27.98 1.69 -5.05
C ARG A 70 27.24 2.66 -5.95
N ILE A 71 26.52 3.59 -5.31
CA ILE A 71 25.82 4.67 -6.01
C ILE A 71 26.77 5.86 -6.16
N GLN A 72 26.88 6.42 -7.36
CA GLN A 72 27.76 7.56 -7.66
C GLN A 72 27.24 8.84 -6.98
N PRO A 73 28.06 9.63 -6.27
CA PRO A 73 27.60 10.89 -5.71
C PRO A 73 27.12 11.85 -6.82
N ASP A 74 25.89 12.36 -6.70
CA ASP A 74 25.30 13.34 -7.61
C ASP A 74 24.51 14.40 -6.83
N ARG A 75 24.71 15.67 -7.15
CA ARG A 75 23.99 16.81 -6.54
C ARG A 75 22.50 16.76 -6.84
N ARG A 76 22.10 16.14 -7.95
CA ARG A 76 20.70 16.05 -8.40
C ARG A 76 19.81 15.24 -7.44
N TRP A 77 20.38 14.38 -6.60
CA TRP A 77 19.60 13.61 -5.63
C TRP A 77 18.96 14.47 -4.55
N PHE A 78 19.56 15.61 -4.27
CA PHE A 78 19.11 16.54 -3.24
C PHE A 78 18.23 17.66 -3.82
N GLY A 79 18.00 17.67 -5.14
CA GLY A 79 17.08 18.60 -5.79
C GLY A 79 15.63 18.13 -5.71
N ASN A 80 14.70 19.07 -5.66
CA ASN A 80 13.27 18.77 -5.66
C ASN A 80 12.88 18.08 -6.98
N THR A 81 12.32 16.86 -6.90
CA THR A 81 11.97 16.05 -8.09
C THR A 81 10.53 16.19 -8.54
N ARG A 82 9.60 16.50 -7.64
CA ARG A 82 8.20 16.82 -7.92
C ARG A 82 7.82 18.08 -7.14
N VAL A 83 7.43 19.13 -7.85
CA VAL A 83 6.99 20.41 -7.27
C VAL A 83 5.63 20.73 -7.87
N VAL A 84 4.71 21.26 -7.05
CA VAL A 84 3.37 21.67 -7.47
C VAL A 84 3.15 23.09 -6.97
N ASN A 85 2.57 23.95 -7.80
CA ASN A 85 2.22 25.32 -7.41
C ASN A 85 0.99 25.33 -6.52
N GLN A 86 0.91 26.24 -5.54
CA GLN A 86 -0.22 26.28 -4.60
C GLN A 86 -1.57 26.49 -5.30
N LYS A 87 -1.63 27.37 -6.31
CA LYS A 87 -2.86 27.64 -7.09
C LYS A 87 -3.33 26.40 -7.87
N GLU A 88 -2.39 25.67 -8.47
CA GLU A 88 -2.69 24.42 -9.18
C GLU A 88 -3.14 23.32 -8.23
N LEU A 89 -2.57 23.29 -7.02
CA LEU A 89 -2.95 22.36 -5.97
C LEU A 89 -4.39 22.62 -5.52
N GLU A 90 -4.75 23.88 -5.27
CA GLU A 90 -6.10 24.27 -4.89
C GLU A 90 -7.14 23.93 -5.97
N PHE A 91 -6.86 24.30 -7.23
CA PHE A 91 -7.67 23.91 -8.38
C PHE A 91 -7.86 22.38 -8.47
N PHE A 92 -6.78 21.62 -8.27
CA PHE A 92 -6.83 20.16 -8.28
C PHE A 92 -7.69 19.58 -7.15
N ARG A 93 -7.68 20.19 -5.95
CA ARG A 93 -8.52 19.77 -4.82
C ARG A 93 -10.00 19.94 -5.16
N GLU A 94 -10.37 21.09 -5.68
CA GLU A 94 -11.76 21.41 -6.07
C GLU A 94 -12.27 20.48 -7.18
N GLU A 95 -11.47 20.28 -8.23
CA GLU A 95 -11.86 19.44 -9.36
C GLU A 95 -12.00 17.97 -8.94
N LEU A 96 -11.08 17.47 -8.10
CA LEU A 96 -11.20 16.10 -7.58
C LEU A 96 -12.40 15.93 -6.65
N GLN A 97 -12.66 16.86 -5.74
CA GLN A 97 -13.81 16.78 -4.84
C GLN A 97 -15.13 16.77 -5.62
N THR A 98 -15.21 17.60 -6.66
CA THR A 98 -16.38 17.65 -7.57
C THR A 98 -16.56 16.36 -8.36
N ARG A 99 -15.46 15.72 -8.81
CA ARG A 99 -15.56 14.48 -9.59
C ARG A 99 -15.74 13.23 -8.73
N MET A 100 -15.18 13.22 -7.52
CA MET A 100 -15.31 12.11 -6.55
C MET A 100 -16.69 12.05 -5.89
N SER A 101 -17.44 13.16 -5.85
CA SER A 101 -18.81 13.15 -5.34
C SER A 101 -19.77 12.32 -6.21
N SER A 102 -19.43 12.11 -7.48
CA SER A 102 -20.18 11.24 -8.39
C SER A 102 -19.61 9.83 -8.39
N ASN A 103 -20.44 8.85 -8.03
CA ASN A 103 -20.09 7.42 -8.00
C ASN A 103 -19.82 6.81 -9.39
N TYR A 104 -20.16 7.52 -10.48
CA TYR A 104 -19.99 7.04 -11.85
C TYR A 104 -18.63 7.39 -12.47
N ASN A 105 -17.86 8.27 -11.82
CA ASN A 105 -16.57 8.70 -12.33
C ASN A 105 -15.44 7.78 -11.85
N VAL A 106 -14.58 7.33 -12.77
CA VAL A 106 -13.41 6.49 -12.44
C VAL A 106 -12.11 7.15 -12.86
N ILE A 107 -11.13 7.13 -11.96
CA ILE A 107 -9.78 7.67 -12.21
C ILE A 107 -8.94 6.64 -12.96
N LEU A 108 -8.52 6.97 -14.18
CA LEU A 108 -7.73 6.05 -15.02
C LEU A 108 -6.24 5.97 -14.63
N LYS A 109 -5.63 7.06 -14.16
CA LYS A 109 -4.17 7.16 -13.92
C LYS A 109 -3.84 7.56 -12.47
N GLN A 110 -4.36 6.81 -11.51
CA GLN A 110 -4.20 7.11 -10.08
C GLN A 110 -2.72 7.24 -9.63
N LYS A 111 -1.82 6.39 -10.12
CA LYS A 111 -0.40 6.35 -9.69
C LYS A 111 0.42 7.61 -10.03
N LYS A 112 -0.09 8.47 -10.92
CA LYS A 112 0.61 9.71 -11.32
C LYS A 112 0.10 10.95 -10.59
N LEU A 113 -0.99 10.82 -9.83
CA LEU A 113 -1.62 11.94 -9.14
C LEU A 113 -1.12 12.02 -7.69
N PRO A 114 -0.81 13.23 -7.17
CA PRO A 114 -0.34 13.42 -5.80
C PRO A 114 -1.53 13.41 -4.80
N LEU A 115 -2.23 12.29 -4.71
CA LEU A 115 -3.42 12.15 -3.86
C LEU A 115 -3.13 12.32 -2.35
N SER A 116 -1.88 12.12 -1.92
CA SER A 116 -1.49 12.35 -0.52
C SER A 116 -1.62 13.82 -0.10
N LEU A 117 -1.62 14.77 -1.03
CA LEU A 117 -1.78 16.20 -0.73
C LEU A 117 -3.25 16.62 -0.56
N LEU A 118 -4.20 15.72 -0.86
CA LEU A 118 -5.63 15.99 -0.77
C LEU A 118 -6.18 15.77 0.65
N ASN A 119 -5.63 14.79 1.37
CA ASN A 119 -6.08 14.47 2.73
C ASN A 119 -5.35 15.37 3.72
N ASP A 120 -5.91 16.55 3.97
CA ASP A 120 -5.52 17.30 5.17
C ASP A 120 -5.81 16.43 6.38
N ARG A 121 -4.79 16.22 7.22
CA ARG A 121 -4.98 15.50 8.48
C ARG A 121 -6.07 16.25 9.24
N GLN A 122 -7.21 15.59 9.42
CA GLN A 122 -8.25 16.13 10.29
C GLN A 122 -7.57 16.51 11.60
N LYS A 123 -7.74 17.78 12.00
CA LYS A 123 -7.24 18.27 13.28
C LYS A 123 -7.70 17.25 14.32
N GLN A 124 -6.76 16.59 14.98
CA GLN A 124 -7.10 15.65 16.03
C GLN A 124 -7.93 16.42 17.05
N ALA A 125 -9.21 16.06 17.16
CA ALA A 125 -10.14 16.77 18.02
C ALA A 125 -9.73 16.70 19.50
N ARG A 126 -8.86 15.74 19.84
CA ARG A 126 -8.34 15.50 21.19
C ARG A 126 -6.85 15.74 21.23
N VAL A 127 -6.40 16.47 22.24
CA VAL A 127 -4.98 16.68 22.55
C VAL A 127 -4.30 15.33 22.79
N HIS A 128 -3.08 15.16 22.29
CA HIS A 128 -2.26 13.97 22.55
C HIS A 128 -1.90 13.89 24.05
N LEU A 129 -2.74 13.17 24.81
CA LEU A 129 -2.59 13.03 26.26
C LEU A 129 -1.29 12.31 26.63
N LEU A 130 -0.83 11.36 25.81
CA LEU A 130 0.37 10.54 26.09
C LEU A 130 1.67 11.33 26.00
N ASP A 131 1.72 12.40 25.22
CA ASP A 131 2.90 13.27 25.13
C ASP A 131 3.04 14.14 26.38
N ARG A 132 1.91 14.43 27.05
CA ARG A 132 1.86 15.22 28.28
C ARG A 132 1.98 14.35 29.53
N GLU A 133 1.30 13.21 29.54
CA GLU A 133 1.23 12.28 30.67
C GLU A 133 1.46 10.85 30.16
N PRO A 134 2.72 10.39 30.06
CA PRO A 134 3.02 9.02 29.68
C PRO A 134 2.61 8.04 30.79
N PHE A 135 2.30 6.80 30.41
CA PHE A 135 1.85 5.77 31.35
C PHE A 135 2.83 5.50 32.50
N THR A 136 4.13 5.65 32.25
CA THR A 136 5.20 5.52 33.26
C THR A 136 5.07 6.50 34.41
N ASP A 137 4.49 7.67 34.14
CA ASP A 137 4.42 8.76 35.11
C ASP A 137 3.05 8.84 35.78
N ALA A 138 2.00 8.31 35.13
CA ALA A 138 0.63 8.31 35.62
C ALA A 138 0.30 7.16 36.59
N PHE A 139 0.61 5.90 36.22
CA PHE A 139 0.09 4.69 36.90
C PHE A 139 1.17 3.83 37.61
N VAL A 140 2.31 4.41 37.97
CA VAL A 140 3.45 3.68 38.57
C VAL A 140 3.59 4.05 40.06
N PRO A 141 4.13 3.16 40.93
CA PRO A 141 4.36 3.48 42.35
C PRO A 141 5.16 4.78 42.58
N LYS A 142 6.05 5.15 41.64
CA LYS A 142 6.74 6.45 41.61
C LYS A 142 5.99 7.46 40.73
N THR A 143 4.70 7.63 40.94
CA THR A 143 3.85 8.55 40.16
C THR A 143 4.19 10.01 40.45
N LYS A 144 4.29 10.81 39.39
CA LYS A 144 4.47 12.26 39.47
C LYS A 144 3.14 12.99 39.63
N ARG A 145 2.02 12.35 39.29
CA ARG A 145 0.68 12.96 39.36
C ARG A 145 0.17 12.94 40.80
N LYS A 146 -0.04 14.12 41.38
CA LYS A 146 -0.54 14.26 42.77
C LYS A 146 -2.03 14.58 42.87
N ARG A 147 -2.64 15.14 41.81
CA ARG A 147 -4.06 15.52 41.78
C ARG A 147 -4.69 15.16 40.43
N PRO A 148 -5.97 14.76 40.38
CA PRO A 148 -6.69 14.54 39.13
C PRO A 148 -7.07 15.87 38.46
N THR A 149 -7.11 15.87 37.13
CA THR A 149 -7.68 16.96 36.34
C THR A 149 -9.20 16.77 36.27
N LEU A 150 -9.94 17.49 37.11
CA LEU A 150 -11.41 17.44 37.12
C LEU A 150 -11.98 18.40 36.07
N LEU A 151 -13.06 17.99 35.43
CA LEU A 151 -13.82 18.80 34.46
C LEU A 151 -14.92 19.64 35.13
N ALA A 152 -15.05 19.57 36.45
CA ALA A 152 -16.03 20.29 37.26
C ALA A 152 -15.31 21.39 38.02
N ALA A 153 -15.89 22.60 38.07
CA ALA A 153 -15.34 23.73 38.79
C ALA A 153 -15.72 23.69 40.27
N ASP A 154 -16.99 23.37 40.55
CA ASP A 154 -17.59 23.38 41.88
C ASP A 154 -18.14 22.02 42.28
N TYR A 155 -18.33 21.81 43.59
CA TYR A 155 -18.85 20.57 44.14
C TYR A 155 -20.24 20.22 43.60
N GLU A 156 -21.13 21.21 43.52
CA GLU A 156 -22.47 21.05 42.97
C GLU A 156 -22.43 20.61 41.49
N SER A 157 -21.53 21.21 40.71
CA SER A 157 -21.34 20.84 39.29
C SER A 157 -20.78 19.43 39.11
N LEU A 158 -20.05 18.91 40.10
CA LEU A 158 -19.56 17.53 40.10
C LEU A 158 -20.69 16.54 40.44
N ALA A 159 -21.54 16.87 41.42
CA ALA A 159 -22.70 16.07 41.79
C ALA A 159 -23.69 15.92 40.62
N GLN A 160 -24.05 17.02 39.96
CA GLN A 160 -24.93 16.99 38.79
C GLN A 160 -24.37 16.14 37.63
N LYS A 161 -23.05 16.16 37.42
CA LYS A 161 -22.40 15.29 36.41
C LYS A 161 -22.43 13.83 36.81
N ALA A 162 -22.33 13.51 38.10
CA ALA A 162 -22.43 12.15 38.59
C ALA A 162 -23.86 11.62 38.37
N ASP A 163 -24.88 12.40 38.73
CA ASP A 163 -26.28 12.04 38.53
C ASP A 163 -26.60 11.82 37.04
N GLY A 164 -26.22 12.75 36.17
CA GLY A 164 -26.40 12.59 34.72
C GLY A 164 -25.63 11.41 34.13
N SER A 165 -24.48 11.03 34.72
CA SER A 165 -23.73 9.83 34.29
C SER A 165 -24.40 8.53 34.74
N GLN A 166 -25.05 8.54 35.90
CA GLN A 166 -25.81 7.42 36.44
C GLN A 166 -27.07 7.19 35.59
N GLU A 167 -27.83 8.24 35.29
CA GLU A 167 -29.00 8.16 34.41
C GLU A 167 -28.62 7.61 33.01
N ALA A 168 -27.52 8.11 32.43
CA ALA A 168 -27.03 7.63 31.14
C ALA A 168 -26.54 6.17 31.18
N PHE A 169 -26.05 5.71 32.33
CA PHE A 169 -25.67 4.32 32.53
C PHE A 169 -26.89 3.41 32.64
N GLU A 170 -27.88 3.78 33.46
CA GLU A 170 -29.13 3.03 33.63
C GLU A 170 -29.87 2.87 32.30
N GLN A 171 -30.01 3.96 31.52
CA GLN A 171 -30.61 3.90 30.18
C GLN A 171 -29.87 2.93 29.23
N LYS A 172 -28.54 2.86 29.30
CA LYS A 172 -27.76 1.91 28.49
C LYS A 172 -27.89 0.49 29.00
N TYR A 173 -27.89 0.31 30.31
CA TYR A 173 -28.01 -1.00 30.94
C TYR A 173 -29.38 -1.63 30.61
N ASP A 174 -30.46 -0.87 30.77
CA ASP A 174 -31.81 -1.33 30.45
C ASP A 174 -31.98 -1.66 28.95
N ALA A 175 -31.34 -0.88 28.07
CA ALA A 175 -31.28 -1.16 26.64
C ALA A 175 -30.50 -2.44 26.32
N SER A 176 -29.39 -2.71 27.02
CA SER A 176 -28.60 -3.93 26.83
C SER A 176 -29.31 -5.19 27.36
N VAL A 177 -29.96 -5.10 28.52
CA VAL A 177 -30.74 -6.21 29.09
C VAL A 177 -31.93 -6.54 28.19
N SER A 178 -32.63 -5.54 27.65
CA SER A 178 -33.71 -5.78 26.66
C SER A 178 -33.21 -6.41 25.35
N SER A 179 -31.95 -6.18 24.95
CA SER A 179 -31.36 -6.84 23.77
C SER A 179 -30.94 -8.29 24.03
N GLU A 180 -30.43 -8.61 25.22
CA GLU A 180 -30.03 -9.98 25.59
C GLU A 180 -31.24 -10.90 25.82
N VAL A 181 -32.36 -10.36 26.33
CA VAL A 181 -33.62 -11.13 26.51
C VAL A 181 -34.25 -11.50 25.16
N ASN A 182 -33.96 -10.77 24.08
CA ASN A 182 -34.52 -11.05 22.75
C ASN A 182 -33.73 -12.07 21.91
N GLU A 183 -32.49 -12.40 22.31
CA GLU A 183 -31.67 -13.46 21.66
C GLU A 183 -31.83 -14.83 22.34
N GLY A 184 -32.50 -14.91 23.51
CA GLY A 184 -32.69 -16.14 24.28
C GLY A 184 -33.92 -16.99 23.92
N ASP A 185 -34.94 -16.42 23.27
CA ASP A 185 -36.22 -17.10 23.00
C ASP A 185 -36.34 -17.56 21.53
N GLY A 186 -35.40 -18.39 21.08
CA GLY A 186 -35.32 -18.82 19.69
C GLY A 186 -34.85 -20.25 19.47
N LEU A 187 -35.36 -21.24 20.23
CA LEU A 187 -35.35 -22.66 19.83
C LEU A 187 -36.21 -23.53 20.76
N GLU A 188 -37.50 -23.65 20.44
CA GLU A 188 -38.28 -24.88 20.66
C GLU A 188 -39.46 -24.94 19.67
N ILE A 189 -39.25 -25.76 18.63
CA ILE A 189 -40.12 -26.51 17.69
C ILE A 189 -39.54 -26.46 16.28
#